data_AF-A0A6P5MS63-F1
#
_entry.id   AF-A0A6P5MS63-F1
#
_cell.length_a   1.000
_cell.length_b   1.000
_cell.length_c   1.000
_cell.angle_alpha   90.00
_cell.angle_beta   90.00
_cell.angle_gamma   90.00
#
_symmetry.space_group_name_H-M   'P 1'
#
loop_
_entity.id
_entity.type
_entity.pdbx_description
1 polymer ?
#
loop_
_entity_poly.entity_id
_entity_poly.type
_entity_poly.pdbx_seq_one_letter_code
_entity_poly.pdbx_strand_id
1 'polypeptide(L)'
;MELLRNYDCSILYYPSKANAVANALNRKSICSLNHIALLRRPLVQEIHKLEFESVYFKVEGSGPLLAYIRSQSSLIEQIKSAQSDNPKLRKLMEDVHNGKNLDFSLDQDILRCGNRLCVPNNNDLKKAIIEEVHNSKYTIHPSTNKMYQDLKQLFWWEDMKKDVSTFVSHCLTCQQVKAEYQRPIWLLQHIEIPE
;
A
#
# COMPACT_ATOMS: atom_id res chain seq x y z
N MET A 1 -14.94 -43.70 30.70
CA MET A 1 -14.32 -42.90 29.63
C MET A 1 -14.42 -43.71 28.36
N GLU A 2 -15.39 -43.42 27.50
CA GLU A 2 -15.52 -44.09 26.21
C GLU A 2 -14.51 -43.49 25.24
N LEU A 3 -13.63 -44.33 24.69
CA LEU A 3 -12.60 -43.94 23.73
C LEU A 3 -13.06 -44.32 22.33
N LEU A 4 -12.78 -43.47 21.33
CA LEU A 4 -13.10 -43.69 19.90
C LEU A 4 -12.56 -45.02 19.33
N ARG A 5 -11.63 -45.68 20.02
CA ARG A 5 -11.12 -47.02 19.68
C ARG A 5 -12.13 -48.15 19.94
N ASN A 6 -13.19 -47.87 20.70
CA ASN A 6 -14.22 -48.85 21.05
C ASN A 6 -15.35 -48.91 20.00
N TYR A 7 -15.25 -48.15 18.91
CA TYR A 7 -16.22 -48.12 17.83
C TYR A 7 -15.58 -48.65 16.54
N ASP A 8 -16.12 -49.74 16.00
CA ASP A 8 -15.78 -50.22 14.66
C ASP A 8 -16.48 -49.31 13.62
N CYS A 9 -15.83 -48.19 13.30
CA CYS A 9 -16.32 -47.28 12.27
C CYS A 9 -15.74 -47.65 10.90
N SER A 10 -16.57 -48.29 10.07
CA SER A 10 -16.29 -48.44 8.63
C SER A 10 -16.66 -47.15 7.89
N ILE A 11 -15.65 -46.39 7.45
CA ILE A 11 -15.84 -45.17 6.66
C ILE A 11 -16.20 -45.57 5.22
N LEU A 12 -17.48 -45.43 4.87
CA LEU A 12 -17.97 -45.66 3.51
C LEU A 12 -17.91 -44.35 2.72
N TYR A 13 -17.01 -44.30 1.73
CA TYR A 13 -16.88 -43.18 0.80
C TYR A 13 -17.77 -43.39 -0.42
N TYR A 14 -18.73 -42.48 -0.64
CA TYR A 14 -19.58 -42.47 -1.83
C TYR A 14 -19.25 -41.25 -2.70
N PRO A 15 -18.69 -41.43 -3.92
CA PRO A 15 -18.45 -40.34 -4.83
C PRO A 15 -19.71 -39.99 -5.62
N SER A 16 -20.35 -38.88 -5.28
CA SER A 16 -20.73 -37.78 -6.22
C SER A 16 -21.92 -36.95 -5.73
N LYS A 17 -21.81 -35.63 -5.98
CA LYS A 17 -22.91 -34.68 -6.26
C LYS A 17 -24.02 -34.43 -5.21
N ALA A 18 -23.84 -34.82 -3.95
CA ALA A 18 -24.78 -34.50 -2.86
C ALA A 18 -24.18 -33.77 -1.63
N ASN A 19 -22.90 -33.36 -1.68
CA ASN A 19 -22.27 -32.63 -0.57
C ASN A 19 -22.40 -31.11 -0.78
N ALA A 20 -23.34 -30.50 -0.06
CA ALA A 20 -23.55 -29.05 -0.02
C ALA A 20 -22.58 -28.30 0.93
N VAL A 21 -21.54 -28.97 1.43
CA VAL A 21 -20.55 -28.39 2.35
C VAL A 21 -19.19 -28.30 1.66
N ALA A 22 -18.57 -27.13 1.80
CA ALA A 22 -17.40 -26.60 1.10
C ALA A 22 -16.37 -27.63 0.62
N ASN A 23 -16.09 -27.58 -0.68
CA ASN A 23 -14.95 -28.26 -1.31
C ASN A 23 -13.63 -27.59 -0.87
N ALA A 24 -13.16 -27.89 0.35
CA ALA A 24 -11.94 -27.34 0.93
C ALA A 24 -10.64 -27.92 0.33
N LEU A 25 -10.73 -28.77 -0.69
CA LEU A 25 -9.60 -29.48 -1.28
C LEU A 25 -9.36 -29.17 -2.77
N ASN A 26 -9.97 -28.14 -3.33
CA ASN A 26 -9.44 -27.55 -4.57
C ASN A 26 -8.34 -26.54 -4.24
N ARG A 27 -7.30 -26.97 -3.51
CA ARG A 27 -6.03 -26.25 -3.52
C ARG A 27 -5.28 -26.76 -4.72
N LYS A 28 -5.27 -25.95 -5.79
CA LYS A 28 -4.25 -26.05 -6.84
C LYS A 28 -2.91 -26.17 -6.11
N SER A 29 -2.23 -27.30 -6.26
CA SER A 29 -0.92 -27.52 -5.63
C SER A 29 0.09 -26.62 -6.34
N ILE A 30 0.20 -25.38 -5.87
CA ILE A 30 1.34 -24.54 -6.19
C ILE A 30 2.51 -25.15 -5.42
N CYS A 31 3.32 -25.93 -6.14
CA CYS A 31 4.65 -26.40 -5.78
C CYS A 31 4.75 -27.39 -4.59
N SER A 32 4.89 -28.68 -4.93
CA SER A 32 5.38 -29.69 -3.98
C SER A 32 6.83 -29.38 -3.59
N LEU A 33 7.07 -29.08 -2.31
CA LEU A 33 8.41 -28.83 -1.75
C LEU A 33 9.19 -30.13 -1.43
N ASN A 34 8.69 -31.29 -1.90
CA ASN A 34 9.26 -32.58 -1.56
C ASN A 34 10.72 -32.73 -2.01
N HIS A 35 11.10 -32.08 -3.11
CA HIS A 35 12.46 -32.09 -3.66
C HIS A 35 13.43 -31.11 -2.97
N ILE A 36 12.95 -30.25 -2.07
CA ILE A 36 13.78 -29.31 -1.31
C ILE A 36 14.18 -29.95 0.01
N ALA A 37 15.48 -29.91 0.31
CA ALA A 37 16.03 -30.38 1.58
C ALA A 37 15.24 -29.79 2.76
N LEU A 38 14.90 -30.62 3.76
CA LEU A 38 14.04 -30.23 4.89
C LEU A 38 14.46 -28.92 5.55
N LEU A 39 15.77 -28.69 5.69
CA LEU A 39 16.35 -27.47 6.27
C LEU A 39 16.07 -26.18 5.48
N ARG A 40 15.79 -26.28 4.17
CA ARG A 40 15.56 -25.13 3.28
C ARG A 40 14.07 -24.86 3.03
N ARG A 41 13.17 -25.74 3.48
CA ARG A 41 11.71 -25.58 3.30
C ARG A 41 11.13 -24.34 4.01
N PRO A 42 11.58 -23.95 5.22
CA PRO A 42 11.06 -22.74 5.89
C PRO A 42 11.32 -21.47 5.06
N LEU A 43 12.53 -21.35 4.50
CA LEU A 43 12.89 -20.22 3.64
C LEU A 43 12.04 -20.15 2.36
N VAL A 44 11.75 -21.30 1.73
CA VAL A 44 10.90 -21.32 0.52
C VAL A 44 9.44 -21.00 0.85
N GLN A 45 8.96 -21.38 2.03
CA GLN A 45 7.63 -20.97 2.52
C GLN A 45 7.57 -19.46 2.78
N GLU A 46 8.61 -18.87 3.36
CA GLU A 46 8.70 -17.42 3.56
C GLU A 46 8.77 -16.68 2.22
N ILE A 47 9.57 -17.14 1.26
CA ILE A 47 9.64 -16.56 -0.09
C ILE A 47 8.26 -16.59 -0.76
N HIS A 48 7.55 -17.72 -0.72
CA HIS A 48 6.19 -17.80 -1.26
C HIS A 48 5.21 -16.88 -0.53
N LYS A 49 5.33 -16.74 0.79
CA LYS A 49 4.50 -15.80 1.56
C LYS A 49 4.75 -14.35 1.12
N LEU A 50 6.01 -14.01 0.85
CA LEU A 50 6.42 -12.68 0.39
C LEU A 50 5.98 -12.39 -1.06
N GLU A 51 5.93 -13.41 -1.93
CA GLU A 51 5.33 -13.29 -3.27
C GLU A 51 3.84 -12.86 -3.20
N PHE A 52 3.08 -13.40 -2.23
CA PHE A 52 1.70 -12.96 -1.98
C PHE A 52 1.59 -11.52 -1.46
N GLU A 53 2.68 -10.97 -0.89
CA GLU A 53 2.79 -9.58 -0.44
C GLU A 53 3.36 -8.66 -1.52
N SER A 54 3.37 -9.09 -2.79
CA SER A 54 3.92 -8.36 -3.96
C SER A 54 5.43 -8.11 -3.91
N VAL A 55 6.19 -8.97 -3.20
CA VAL A 55 7.66 -8.91 -3.17
C VAL A 55 8.24 -9.91 -4.16
N TYR A 56 9.00 -9.43 -5.15
CA TYR A 56 9.62 -10.28 -6.17
C TYR A 56 11.13 -10.42 -5.94
N PHE A 57 11.63 -11.65 -6.00
CA PHE A 57 13.05 -11.96 -5.89
C PHE A 57 13.66 -12.17 -7.28
N LYS A 58 14.69 -11.40 -7.64
CA LYS A 58 15.48 -11.59 -8.86
C LYS A 58 16.86 -12.14 -8.49
N VAL A 59 17.27 -13.21 -9.16
CA VAL A 59 18.62 -13.78 -9.01
C VAL A 59 19.51 -13.15 -10.06
N GLU A 60 20.51 -12.35 -9.64
CA GLU A 60 21.55 -11.82 -10.54
C GLU A 60 22.86 -12.59 -10.34
N GLY A 61 23.07 -13.61 -11.18
CA GLY A 61 24.36 -14.29 -11.35
C GLY A 61 24.54 -15.61 -10.58
N SER A 62 25.62 -16.31 -10.91
CA SER A 62 26.01 -17.64 -10.39
C SER A 62 27.12 -17.58 -9.33
N GLY A 63 27.19 -16.50 -8.55
CA GLY A 63 28.15 -16.30 -7.45
C GLY A 63 27.57 -16.57 -6.05
N PRO A 64 28.35 -16.38 -4.96
CA PRO A 64 27.81 -16.41 -3.61
C PRO A 64 26.63 -15.45 -3.50
N LEU A 65 25.45 -16.00 -3.18
CA LEU A 65 24.17 -15.30 -3.21
C LEU A 65 24.07 -14.30 -2.06
N LEU A 66 24.40 -13.04 -2.35
CA LEU A 66 23.95 -11.91 -1.55
C LEU A 66 22.52 -11.60 -1.99
N ALA A 67 21.55 -12.27 -1.37
CA ALA A 67 20.14 -11.95 -1.55
C ALA A 67 19.86 -10.63 -0.83
N TYR A 68 19.60 -9.56 -1.59
CA TYR A 68 19.05 -8.32 -1.06
C TYR A 68 17.67 -8.09 -1.66
N ILE A 69 16.71 -7.72 -0.81
CA ILE A 69 15.35 -7.39 -1.24
C ILE A 69 15.38 -5.97 -1.78
N ARG A 70 15.14 -5.80 -3.07
CA ARG A 70 14.90 -4.48 -3.68
C ARG A 70 13.42 -4.37 -4.02
N SER A 71 12.65 -3.77 -3.11
CA SER A 71 11.29 -3.34 -3.42
C SER A 71 11.36 -2.08 -4.29
N GLN A 72 10.98 -2.18 -5.56
CA GLN A 72 10.70 -1.01 -6.39
C GLN A 72 9.19 -0.84 -6.44
N SER A 73 8.68 0.32 -6.01
CA SER A 73 7.25 0.59 -6.15
C SER A 73 6.93 0.87 -7.61
N SER A 74 5.93 0.19 -8.15
CA SER A 74 5.38 0.45 -9.49
C SER A 74 4.94 1.91 -9.65
N LEU A 75 4.61 2.57 -8.53
CA LEU A 75 4.23 3.98 -8.49
C LEU A 75 5.39 4.91 -8.87
N ILE A 76 6.63 4.62 -8.47
CA ILE A 76 7.81 5.42 -8.87
C ILE A 76 8.07 5.26 -10.38
N GLU A 77 7.91 4.04 -10.92
CA GLU A 77 8.03 3.80 -12.36
C GLU A 77 6.97 4.56 -13.15
N GLN A 78 5.71 4.52 -12.69
CA GLN A 78 4.62 5.29 -13.29
C GLN A 78 4.88 6.80 -13.24
N ILE A 79 5.44 7.32 -12.14
CA ILE A 79 5.86 8.72 -12.06
C ILE A 79 6.94 9.02 -13.10
N LYS A 80 7.96 8.17 -13.23
CA LYS A 80 9.05 8.35 -14.20
C LYS A 80 8.51 8.40 -15.64
N SER A 81 7.62 7.50 -15.99
CA SER A 81 6.96 7.51 -17.31
C SER A 81 6.12 8.78 -17.51
N ALA A 82 5.28 9.14 -16.54
CA ALA A 82 4.43 10.32 -16.61
C ALA A 82 5.21 11.65 -16.59
N GLN A 83 6.40 11.69 -15.99
CA GLN A 83 7.31 12.84 -16.08
C GLN A 83 7.83 13.01 -17.50
N SER A 84 8.17 11.90 -18.17
CA SER A 84 8.67 11.88 -19.55
C SER A 84 7.61 12.34 -20.55
N ASP A 85 6.33 12.05 -20.29
CA ASP A 85 5.22 12.46 -21.14
C ASP A 85 4.85 13.95 -20.96
N ASN A 86 5.23 14.58 -19.84
CA ASN A 86 4.80 15.93 -19.51
C ASN A 86 5.73 17.00 -20.13
N PRO A 87 5.23 17.84 -21.05
CA PRO A 87 6.07 18.83 -21.76
C PRO A 87 6.60 19.95 -20.85
N LYS A 88 5.92 20.28 -19.74
CA LYS A 88 6.39 21.27 -18.77
C LYS A 88 7.57 20.73 -17.96
N LEU A 89 7.46 19.48 -17.51
CA LEU A 89 8.52 18.84 -16.72
C LEU A 89 9.75 18.52 -17.58
N ARG A 90 9.56 18.15 -18.85
CA ARG A 90 10.69 18.00 -19.80
C ARG A 90 11.51 19.26 -19.96
N LYS A 91 10.87 20.42 -20.16
CA LYS A 91 11.56 21.71 -20.22
C LYS A 91 12.34 21.99 -18.93
N LEU A 92 11.74 21.67 -17.78
CA LEU A 92 12.40 21.82 -16.49
C LEU A 92 13.61 20.89 -16.34
N MET A 93 13.51 19.65 -16.82
CA MET A 93 14.65 18.71 -16.86
C MET A 93 15.79 19.24 -17.73
N GLU A 94 15.48 19.82 -18.89
CA GLU A 94 16.48 20.48 -19.76
C GLU A 94 17.11 21.70 -19.08
N ASP A 95 16.32 22.53 -18.39
CA ASP A 95 16.83 23.69 -17.64
C ASP A 95 17.73 23.29 -16.46
N VAL A 96 17.40 22.19 -15.78
CA VAL A 96 18.25 21.59 -14.73
C VAL A 96 19.55 21.07 -15.35
N HIS A 97 19.50 20.41 -16.52
CA HIS A 97 20.70 19.97 -17.24
C HIS A 97 21.60 21.14 -17.67
N ASN A 98 20.98 22.27 -18.01
CA ASN A 98 21.65 23.52 -18.34
C ASN A 98 22.12 24.32 -17.11
N GLY A 99 21.93 23.81 -15.89
CA GLY A 99 22.38 24.43 -14.64
C GLY A 99 21.62 25.71 -14.26
N LYS A 100 20.45 25.97 -14.84
CA LYS A 100 19.67 27.20 -14.60
C LYS A 100 18.80 27.15 -13.36
N ASN A 101 18.56 25.97 -12.80
CA ASN A 101 17.61 25.78 -11.70
C ASN A 101 18.25 25.00 -10.55
N LEU A 102 18.44 25.66 -9.41
CA LEU A 102 19.11 25.11 -8.22
C LEU A 102 18.14 24.35 -7.30
N ASP A 103 16.84 24.59 -7.43
CA ASP A 103 15.82 23.99 -6.55
C ASP A 103 15.43 22.57 -6.98
N PHE A 104 15.76 22.20 -8.22
CA PHE A 104 15.45 20.91 -8.80
C PHE A 104 16.71 20.11 -9.12
N SER A 105 16.66 18.81 -8.85
CA SER A 105 17.73 17.87 -9.15
C SER A 105 17.19 16.73 -10.00
N LEU A 106 18.08 16.11 -10.76
CA LEU A 106 17.76 14.98 -11.62
C LEU A 106 18.53 13.77 -11.12
N ASP A 107 17.80 12.78 -10.63
CA ASP A 107 18.33 11.54 -10.07
C ASP A 107 17.81 10.37 -10.90
N GLN A 108 18.67 9.66 -11.63
CA GLN A 108 18.30 8.52 -12.48
C GLN A 108 17.14 8.82 -13.48
N ASP A 109 17.19 10.00 -14.12
CA ASP A 109 16.15 10.56 -15.01
C ASP A 109 14.81 10.89 -14.33
N ILE A 110 14.82 10.99 -13.01
CA ILE A 110 13.65 11.37 -12.22
C ILE A 110 13.88 12.77 -11.68
N LEU A 111 12.94 13.67 -11.98
CA LEU A 111 12.95 15.03 -11.48
C LEU A 111 12.55 15.06 -10.00
N ARG A 112 13.39 15.72 -9.18
CA ARG A 112 13.18 15.92 -7.75
C ARG A 112 13.26 17.40 -7.40
N CYS A 113 12.50 17.83 -6.41
CA CYS A 113 12.61 19.15 -5.79
C CYS A 113 13.23 18.96 -4.39
N GLY A 114 14.51 19.31 -4.25
CA GLY A 114 15.33 18.87 -3.12
C GLY A 114 15.31 17.35 -2.97
N ASN A 115 14.86 16.84 -1.81
CA ASN A 115 14.73 15.39 -1.57
C ASN A 115 13.37 14.78 -1.98
N ARG A 116 12.45 15.57 -2.54
CA ARG A 116 11.07 15.13 -2.84
C ARG A 116 10.90 14.81 -4.31
N LEU A 117 10.11 13.78 -4.61
CA LEU A 117 9.78 13.36 -5.96
C LEU A 117 8.73 14.29 -6.58
N CYS A 118 9.03 14.87 -7.75
CA CYS A 118 8.09 15.74 -8.45
C CYS A 118 6.99 14.91 -9.13
N VAL A 119 5.74 15.08 -8.71
CA VAL A 119 4.62 14.36 -9.29
C VAL A 119 4.05 15.16 -10.47
N PRO A 120 3.94 14.57 -11.68
CA PRO A 120 3.34 15.22 -12.84
C PRO A 120 1.89 15.63 -12.61
N ASN A 121 1.39 16.57 -13.42
CA ASN A 121 -0.02 16.99 -13.38
C ASN A 121 -0.94 15.94 -14.02
N ASN A 122 -1.00 14.76 -13.41
CA ASN A 122 -1.91 13.67 -13.76
C ASN A 122 -2.78 13.37 -12.52
N ASN A 123 -4.09 13.59 -12.65
CA ASN A 123 -5.03 13.42 -11.54
C ASN A 123 -5.14 11.97 -11.07
N ASP A 124 -5.05 11.01 -11.99
CA ASP A 124 -5.15 9.58 -11.65
C ASP A 124 -3.94 9.15 -10.82
N LEU A 125 -2.76 9.63 -11.20
CA LEU A 125 -1.52 9.34 -10.49
C LEU A 125 -1.47 10.02 -9.12
N LYS A 126 -1.88 11.30 -9.03
CA LYS A 126 -2.03 12.00 -7.75
C LYS A 126 -3.00 11.26 -6.83
N LYS A 127 -4.15 10.81 -7.36
CA LYS A 127 -5.16 10.06 -6.61
C LYS A 127 -4.60 8.72 -6.13
N ALA A 128 -3.90 7.97 -6.98
CA ALA A 128 -3.28 6.71 -6.60
C ALA A 128 -2.27 6.87 -5.45
N ILE A 129 -1.44 7.93 -5.47
CA ILE A 129 -0.53 8.26 -4.37
C ILE A 129 -1.29 8.52 -3.07
N ILE A 130 -2.33 9.36 -3.13
CA ILE A 130 -3.12 9.71 -1.95
C ILE A 130 -3.84 8.47 -1.40
N GLU A 131 -4.39 7.63 -2.28
CA GLU A 131 -5.05 6.36 -1.93
C GLU A 131 -4.11 5.38 -1.27
N GLU A 132 -2.89 5.20 -1.79
CA GLU A 132 -1.90 4.28 -1.23
C GLU A 132 -1.51 4.70 0.20
N VAL A 133 -1.28 5.99 0.42
CA VAL A 133 -0.96 6.53 1.76
C VAL A 133 -2.17 6.45 2.71
N HIS A 134 -3.37 6.72 2.20
CA HIS A 134 -4.60 6.67 2.99
C HIS A 134 -4.98 5.23 3.41
N ASN A 135 -4.79 4.25 2.52
CA ASN A 135 -5.21 2.87 2.73
C ASN A 135 -4.11 1.98 3.32
N SER A 136 -2.93 2.54 3.62
CA SER A 136 -1.88 1.81 4.31
C SER A 136 -2.38 1.29 5.66
N LYS A 137 -2.13 0.01 5.94
CA LYS A 137 -2.61 -0.71 7.14
C LYS A 137 -2.15 -0.06 8.46
N TYR A 138 -1.10 0.74 8.41
CA TYR A 138 -0.54 1.44 9.56
C TYR A 138 -1.12 2.85 9.76
N THR A 139 -1.92 3.33 8.80
CA THR A 139 -2.48 4.66 8.83
C THR A 139 -3.86 4.61 9.49
N ILE A 140 -3.91 4.77 10.81
CA ILE A 140 -5.17 4.99 11.54
C ILE A 140 -5.73 6.34 11.06
N HIS A 141 -6.78 6.29 10.23
CA HIS A 141 -7.48 7.42 9.55
C HIS A 141 -6.85 8.80 9.80
N PRO A 142 -5.86 9.18 8.99
CA PRO A 142 -5.10 10.38 9.22
C PRO A 142 -5.98 11.61 8.95
N SER A 143 -5.91 12.60 9.83
CA SER A 143 -6.45 13.93 9.51
C SER A 143 -5.78 14.48 8.24
N THR A 144 -6.47 15.33 7.49
CA THR A 144 -5.95 16.00 6.28
C THR A 144 -4.55 16.59 6.51
N ASN A 145 -4.30 17.17 7.69
CA ASN A 145 -3.00 17.72 8.03
C ASN A 145 -1.93 16.63 8.15
N LYS A 146 -2.25 15.48 8.74
CA LYS A 146 -1.32 14.36 8.89
C LYS A 146 -0.95 13.78 7.52
N MET A 147 -1.96 13.52 6.68
CA MET A 147 -1.73 13.04 5.30
C MET A 147 -0.83 13.98 4.50
N TYR A 148 -1.06 15.29 4.60
CA TYR A 148 -0.23 16.26 3.91
C TYR A 148 1.22 16.24 4.39
N GLN A 149 1.45 16.12 5.71
CA GLN A 149 2.81 16.05 6.25
C GLN A 149 3.52 14.77 5.81
N ASP A 150 2.82 13.63 5.83
CA ASP A 150 3.37 12.34 5.41
C ASP A 150 3.75 12.36 3.92
N LEU A 151 2.86 12.85 3.06
CA LEU A 151 3.11 12.99 1.62
C LEU A 151 4.24 13.97 1.32
N LYS A 152 4.30 15.10 2.04
CA LYS A 152 5.31 16.14 1.86
C LYS A 152 6.73 15.65 2.11
N GLN A 153 6.93 14.56 2.85
CA GLN A 153 8.28 14.03 3.06
C GLN A 153 8.86 13.43 1.77
N LEU A 154 8.00 12.82 0.93
CA LEU A 154 8.43 12.01 -0.21
C LEU A 154 8.07 12.64 -1.56
N PHE A 155 6.96 13.36 -1.64
CA PHE A 155 6.40 13.86 -2.89
C PHE A 155 6.19 15.37 -2.87
N TRP A 156 6.15 15.96 -4.07
CA TRP A 156 5.82 17.36 -4.29
C TRP A 156 5.06 17.56 -5.59
N TRP A 157 3.97 18.33 -5.55
CA TRP A 157 3.27 18.86 -6.72
C TRP A 157 2.48 20.12 -6.38
N GLU A 158 2.05 20.84 -7.41
CA GLU A 158 1.21 22.04 -7.29
C GLU A 158 -0.16 21.71 -6.70
N ASP A 159 -0.62 22.51 -5.74
CA ASP A 159 -1.90 22.33 -5.03
C ASP A 159 -2.07 21.01 -4.24
N MET A 160 -0.97 20.34 -3.86
CA MET A 160 -1.00 19.10 -3.06
C MET A 160 -1.90 19.17 -1.83
N LYS A 161 -1.90 20.30 -1.10
CA LYS A 161 -2.74 20.46 0.10
C LYS A 161 -4.24 20.45 -0.25
N LYS A 162 -4.61 21.04 -1.38
CA LYS A 162 -6.00 21.11 -1.88
C LYS A 162 -6.47 19.73 -2.34
N ASP A 163 -5.61 19.00 -3.05
CA ASP A 163 -5.90 17.64 -3.50
C ASP A 163 -6.12 16.69 -2.31
N VAL A 164 -5.24 16.73 -1.30
CA VAL A 164 -5.38 15.93 -0.08
C VAL A 164 -6.65 16.31 0.69
N SER A 165 -6.95 17.59 0.83
CA SER A 165 -8.18 18.05 1.49
C SER A 165 -9.43 17.55 0.77
N THR A 166 -9.43 17.64 -0.56
CA THR A 166 -10.54 17.17 -1.40
C THR A 166 -10.69 15.65 -1.30
N PHE A 167 -9.60 14.89 -1.28
CA PHE A 167 -9.67 13.45 -1.14
C PHE A 167 -10.26 13.03 0.22
N VAL A 168 -9.74 13.59 1.32
CA VAL A 168 -10.22 13.29 2.67
C VAL A 168 -11.67 13.72 2.87
N SER A 169 -12.10 14.80 2.22
CA SER A 169 -13.51 15.22 2.28
C SER A 169 -14.46 14.27 1.57
N HIS A 170 -14.00 13.43 0.64
CA HIS A 170 -14.83 12.41 -0.03
C HIS A 170 -14.73 11.02 0.62
N CYS A 171 -13.86 10.84 1.63
CA CYS A 171 -13.72 9.56 2.31
C CYS A 171 -14.81 9.37 3.39
N LEU A 172 -15.74 8.43 3.16
CA LEU A 172 -16.83 8.12 4.09
C LEU A 172 -16.33 7.76 5.49
N THR A 173 -15.28 6.94 5.59
CA THR A 173 -14.74 6.53 6.90
C THR A 173 -14.16 7.72 7.64
N CYS A 174 -13.42 8.60 6.97
CA CYS A 174 -12.90 9.83 7.56
C CYS A 174 -14.02 10.80 7.97
N GLN A 175 -15.14 10.86 7.23
CA GLN A 175 -16.30 11.66 7.60
C GLN A 175 -16.99 11.12 8.86
N GLN A 176 -17.16 9.79 8.96
CA GLN A 176 -17.85 9.15 10.09
C GLN A 176 -17.07 9.27 11.41
N VAL A 177 -15.73 9.22 11.37
CA VAL A 177 -14.90 9.35 12.57
C VAL A 177 -14.58 10.79 12.95
N LYS A 178 -14.88 11.77 12.07
CA LYS A 178 -14.73 13.18 12.40
C LYS A 178 -15.81 13.55 13.43
N ALA A 179 -15.40 13.60 14.69
CA ALA A 179 -16.21 14.17 15.74
C ALA A 179 -16.63 15.60 15.35
N GLU A 180 -17.92 15.88 15.45
CA GLU A 180 -18.47 17.19 15.21
C GLU A 180 -18.06 18.10 16.37
N TYR A 181 -17.02 18.92 16.15
CA TYR A 181 -16.55 19.91 17.15
C TYR A 181 -17.41 21.19 17.17
N GLN A 182 -18.54 21.20 16.46
CA GLN A 182 -19.50 22.28 16.59
C GLN A 182 -20.13 22.15 17.97
N ARG A 183 -20.04 23.22 18.78
CA ARG A 183 -20.82 23.27 20.01
C ARG A 183 -22.28 23.12 19.60
N PRO A 184 -23.01 22.14 20.15
CA PRO A 184 -24.42 22.08 19.87
C PRO A 184 -25.03 23.41 20.34
N ILE A 185 -25.89 24.01 19.51
CA ILE A 185 -26.61 25.24 19.84
C ILE A 185 -27.62 24.87 20.93
N TRP A 186 -27.15 24.78 22.17
CA TRP A 186 -27.98 24.75 23.35
C TRP A 186 -27.77 26.06 24.08
N LEU A 187 -28.88 26.75 24.35
CA LEU A 187 -28.93 27.78 25.37
C LEU A 187 -28.31 27.20 26.64
N LEU A 188 -27.30 27.89 27.19
CA LEU A 188 -26.79 27.63 28.53
C LEU A 188 -27.98 27.70 29.48
N GLN A 189 -28.56 26.56 29.86
CA GLN A 189 -29.50 26.52 30.97
C GLN A 189 -28.69 26.81 32.23
N HIS A 190 -29.00 27.95 32.84
CA HIS A 190 -28.47 28.34 34.13
C HIS A 190 -28.88 27.28 35.16
N ILE A 191 -27.91 26.62 35.79
CA ILE A 191 -28.16 25.76 36.95
C ILE A 191 -28.32 26.71 38.13
N GLU A 192 -29.49 26.71 38.77
CA GLU A 192 -29.70 27.48 40.00
C GLU A 192 -28.79 26.95 41.11
N ILE A 193 -28.15 27.89 41.82
CA ILE A 193 -27.25 27.59 42.93
C ILE A 193 -28.11 27.10 44.10
N PRO A 194 -27.85 25.91 44.68
CA PRO A 194 -28.58 25.45 45.86
C PRO A 194 -28.32 26.35 47.08
N GLU A 195 -29.37 26.58 47.88
CA GLU A 195 -29.28 27.26 49.19
C GLU A 195 -28.53 26.43 50.24
#